data_AF-D7BH85-F1
#
_entry.id   AF-D7BH85-F1
#
_cell.length_a   1.000
_cell.length_b   1.000
_cell.length_c   1.000
_cell.angle_alpha   90.00
_cell.angle_beta   90.00
_cell.angle_gamma   90.00
#
_symmetry.space_group_name_H-M   'P 1'
#
loop_
_entity.id
_entity.type
_entity.pdbx_description
1 polymer ?
#
loop_
_entity_poly.entity_id
_entity_poly.type
_entity_poly.pdbx_seq_one_letter_code
_entity_poly.pdbx_strand_id
1 'polypeptide(L)'
;MRVRFSLGFKNIRSEALPVLLPIPTDRPGQRVRGVSLSFRPEQTQGVGDDLFSSYTLGPKQEVSVRGEARLEPVGKQKLAHLAELLEEAPEDSARMVSEWAKIRLEREGYLVRQAVGVLLDGRLHYWLEVWHEDAWLPLDPWAFLTLKRDPGALIALGVTDPAIYLGGHEGRRIHLGQPHESWEALELETSMEEGTTDLLLSAVRILALGSVALNLLNTPVPPLAGLAAYGCYLLLLALRQGRTLFKVFQRRPTRALEPLFFHAFALSCLFRPEPILGLIFLALFTYHRWPRHPI
;
A
#
# COMPACT_ATOMS: atom_id res chain seq x y z
N MET A 1 1.39 6.46 9.62
CA MET A 1 0.39 5.43 10.00
C MET A 1 1.00 4.50 11.03
N ARG A 2 0.24 3.97 12.00
CA ARG A 2 0.71 2.95 12.95
C ARG A 2 0.08 1.61 12.60
N VAL A 3 0.88 0.56 12.62
CA VAL A 3 0.47 -0.80 12.26
C VAL A 3 1.05 -1.77 13.28
N ARG A 4 0.23 -2.65 13.83
CA ARG A 4 0.70 -3.88 14.49
C ARG A 4 0.84 -4.96 13.44
N PHE A 5 1.96 -5.65 13.44
CA PHE A 5 2.22 -6.72 12.49
C PHE A 5 2.52 -8.03 13.20
N SER A 6 2.12 -9.13 12.57
CA SER A 6 2.54 -10.49 12.87
C SER A 6 2.90 -11.18 11.56
N LEU A 7 4.11 -11.75 11.49
CA LEU A 7 4.64 -12.44 10.33
C LEU A 7 5.01 -13.86 10.77
N GLY A 8 4.23 -14.86 10.36
CA GLY A 8 4.44 -16.28 10.63
C GLY A 8 5.19 -16.94 9.49
N PHE A 9 6.35 -17.52 9.78
CA PHE A 9 7.20 -18.22 8.82
C PHE A 9 7.16 -19.72 9.12
N LYS A 10 6.51 -20.47 8.26
CA LYS A 10 6.23 -21.90 8.48
C LYS A 10 6.98 -22.78 7.50
N ASN A 11 7.69 -23.77 8.01
CA ASN A 11 8.37 -24.76 7.19
C ASN A 11 7.36 -25.70 6.52
N ILE A 12 7.29 -25.65 5.19
CA ILE A 12 6.41 -26.53 4.39
C ILE A 12 7.08 -27.84 3.98
N ARG A 13 8.38 -28.00 4.22
CA ARG A 13 9.09 -29.24 3.95
C ARG A 13 8.80 -30.29 5.02
N SER A 14 8.99 -31.55 4.63
CA SER A 14 8.89 -32.72 5.51
C SER A 14 10.13 -32.95 6.39
N GLU A 15 11.16 -32.13 6.22
CA GLU A 15 12.44 -32.23 6.92
C GLU A 15 12.78 -30.93 7.65
N ALA A 16 13.75 -31.00 8.58
CA ALA A 16 14.25 -29.83 9.27
C ALA A 16 14.96 -28.88 8.29
N LEU A 17 14.67 -27.59 8.39
CA LEU A 17 15.15 -26.56 7.47
C LEU A 17 15.91 -25.47 8.23
N PRO A 18 17.22 -25.29 8.00
CA PRO A 18 17.92 -24.11 8.46
C PRO A 18 17.45 -22.88 7.69
N VAL A 19 17.03 -21.85 8.42
CA VAL A 19 16.51 -20.60 7.84
C VAL A 19 17.07 -19.38 8.56
N LEU A 20 17.21 -18.29 7.80
CA LEU A 20 17.51 -16.96 8.33
C LEU A 20 16.26 -16.10 8.19
N LEU A 21 15.56 -15.82 9.28
CA LEU A 21 14.34 -15.02 9.26
C LEU A 21 14.63 -13.53 9.48
N PRO A 22 13.95 -12.62 8.78
CA PRO A 22 14.19 -11.19 8.91
C PRO A 22 13.59 -10.68 10.22
N ILE A 23 14.34 -9.82 10.92
CA ILE A 23 13.83 -9.01 12.02
C ILE A 23 13.61 -7.60 11.48
N PRO A 24 12.36 -7.10 11.39
CA PRO A 24 12.11 -5.75 10.89
C PRO A 24 12.83 -4.69 11.74
N THR A 25 13.55 -3.79 11.07
CA THR A 25 14.35 -2.71 11.69
C THR A 25 13.88 -1.31 11.25
N ASP A 26 14.41 -0.29 11.93
CA ASP A 26 14.24 1.12 11.54
C ASP A 26 14.90 1.39 10.19
N ARG A 27 14.17 2.05 9.27
CA ARG A 27 14.59 2.38 7.91
C ARG A 27 13.92 3.67 7.42
N PRO A 28 14.34 4.27 6.29
CA PRO A 28 13.59 5.36 5.68
C PRO A 28 12.10 4.99 5.51
N GLY A 29 11.21 5.77 6.13
CA GLY A 29 9.76 5.55 6.07
C GLY A 29 9.21 4.46 7.01
N GLN A 30 10.05 3.86 7.84
CA GLN A 30 9.64 2.80 8.79
C GLN A 30 10.37 2.97 10.13
N ARG A 31 9.63 3.03 11.22
CA ARG A 31 10.17 2.89 12.58
C ARG A 31 9.51 1.73 13.29
N VAL A 32 10.30 0.77 13.75
CA VAL A 32 9.84 -0.48 14.36
C VAL A 32 10.09 -0.45 15.86
N ARG A 33 9.13 -0.95 16.64
CA ARG A 33 9.21 -1.04 18.10
C ARG A 33 8.60 -2.34 18.60
N GLY A 34 9.08 -2.80 19.76
CA GLY A 34 8.49 -3.94 20.47
C GLY A 34 8.54 -5.25 19.68
N VAL A 35 9.61 -5.46 18.90
CA VAL A 35 9.75 -6.70 18.13
C VAL A 35 9.93 -7.87 19.10
N SER A 36 9.13 -8.91 18.91
CA SER A 36 9.16 -10.15 19.67
C SER A 36 9.12 -11.34 18.72
N LEU A 37 9.81 -12.40 19.10
CA LEU A 37 9.94 -13.65 18.35
C LEU A 37 9.22 -14.74 19.13
N SER A 38 8.43 -15.58 18.46
CA SER A 38 7.72 -16.68 19.12
C SER A 38 8.68 -17.72 19.72
N PHE A 39 9.88 -17.84 19.14
CA PHE A 39 10.96 -18.69 19.63
C PHE A 39 12.27 -17.92 19.72
N ARG A 40 13.09 -18.30 20.70
CA ARG A 40 14.46 -17.79 20.83
C ARG A 40 15.29 -18.25 19.62
N PRO A 41 15.97 -17.34 18.90
CA PRO A 41 16.83 -17.70 17.80
C PRO A 41 18.09 -18.41 18.30
N GLU A 42 18.69 -19.22 17.44
CA GLU A 42 20.01 -19.84 17.69
C GLU A 42 21.09 -18.75 17.69
N GLN A 43 21.03 -17.86 16.71
CA GLN A 43 21.91 -16.71 16.56
C GLN A 43 21.14 -15.54 15.94
N THR A 44 21.54 -14.32 16.27
CA THR A 44 21.11 -13.11 15.58
C THR A 44 22.34 -12.45 14.96
N GLN A 45 22.26 -12.10 13.69
CA GLN A 45 23.35 -11.51 12.92
C GLN A 45 22.88 -10.30 12.13
N GLY A 46 23.72 -9.27 12.08
CA GLY A 46 23.54 -8.12 11.20
C GLY A 46 24.27 -8.36 9.87
N VAL A 47 23.59 -8.08 8.75
CA VAL A 47 24.17 -8.13 7.39
C VAL A 47 23.91 -6.78 6.73
N GLY A 48 24.90 -5.90 6.75
CA GLY A 48 24.69 -4.49 6.41
C GLY A 48 23.70 -3.83 7.37
N ASP A 49 22.61 -3.27 6.83
CA ASP A 49 21.52 -2.66 7.62
C ASP A 49 20.40 -3.66 7.98
N ASP A 50 20.51 -4.91 7.52
CA ASP A 50 19.52 -5.96 7.76
C ASP A 50 19.87 -6.73 9.02
N LEU A 51 18.83 -7.14 9.76
CA LEU A 51 18.98 -7.97 10.96
C LEU A 51 18.25 -9.30 10.73
N PHE A 52 18.97 -10.40 10.91
CA PHE A 52 18.45 -11.75 10.70
C PHE A 52 18.61 -12.60 11.95
N SER A 53 17.65 -13.52 12.16
CA SER A 53 17.69 -14.54 13.20
C SER A 53 17.76 -15.93 12.56
N SER A 54 18.70 -16.76 13.00
CA SER A 54 18.83 -18.14 12.54
C SER A 54 17.97 -19.10 13.36
N TYR A 55 17.38 -20.06 12.64
CA TYR A 55 16.59 -21.15 13.21
C TYR A 55 16.79 -22.42 12.40
N THR A 56 16.73 -23.56 13.08
CA THR A 56 16.46 -24.86 12.44
C THR A 56 14.99 -25.22 12.68
N LEU A 57 14.13 -25.01 11.67
CA LEU A 57 12.70 -25.28 11.78
C LEU A 57 12.39 -26.74 11.45
N GLY A 58 11.77 -27.46 12.39
CA GLY A 58 11.21 -28.78 12.13
C GLY A 58 10.05 -28.75 11.12
N PRO A 59 9.60 -29.92 10.63
CA PRO A 59 8.49 -30.00 9.69
C PRO A 59 7.22 -29.34 10.24
N LYS A 60 6.59 -28.45 9.47
CA LYS A 60 5.41 -27.67 9.87
C LYS A 60 5.62 -26.73 11.07
N GLN A 61 6.85 -26.59 11.56
CA GLN A 61 7.15 -25.63 12.62
C GLN A 61 7.07 -24.21 12.07
N GLU A 62 6.51 -23.31 12.86
CA GLU A 62 6.38 -21.89 12.54
C GLU A 62 7.13 -21.04 13.55
N VAL A 63 7.85 -20.03 13.07
CA VAL A 63 8.34 -18.92 13.88
C VAL A 63 7.60 -17.66 13.47
N SER A 64 7.04 -16.95 14.45
CA SER A 64 6.33 -15.70 14.21
C SER A 64 7.13 -14.51 14.75
N VAL A 65 7.20 -13.44 13.96
CA VAL A 65 7.77 -12.15 14.32
C VAL A 65 6.63 -11.15 14.50
N ARG A 66 6.53 -10.54 15.69
CA ARG A 66 5.46 -9.58 16.02
C ARG A 66 6.04 -8.26 16.47
N GLY A 67 5.40 -7.17 16.12
CA GLY A 67 5.82 -5.84 16.57
C GLY A 67 4.87 -4.72 16.17
N GLU A 68 5.30 -3.50 16.45
CA GLU A 68 4.62 -2.28 16.04
C GLU A 68 5.51 -1.49 15.08
N ALA A 69 4.93 -1.00 13.99
CA ALA A 69 5.60 -0.14 13.04
C ALA A 69 4.87 1.21 12.91
N ARG A 70 5.63 2.30 12.91
CA ARG A 70 5.20 3.61 12.45
C ARG A 70 5.74 3.80 11.04
N LEU A 71 4.82 3.88 10.09
CA LEU A 71 5.12 3.97 8.67
C LEU A 71 4.84 5.37 8.14
N GLU A 72 5.75 5.89 7.33
CA GLU A 72 5.71 7.22 6.74
C GLU A 72 6.17 7.16 5.28
N PRO A 73 5.60 7.98 4.37
CA PRO A 73 6.09 8.05 3.00
C PRO A 73 7.56 8.48 2.95
N VAL A 74 8.38 7.80 2.16
CA VAL A 74 9.75 8.24 1.87
C VAL A 74 9.68 9.30 0.78
N GLY A 75 10.20 10.49 1.07
CA GLY A 75 9.90 11.71 0.32
C GLY A 75 10.22 11.66 -1.18
N LYS A 76 9.21 12.03 -1.98
CA LYS A 76 9.21 12.22 -3.45
C LYS A 76 10.40 13.02 -4.01
N GLN A 77 10.92 13.99 -3.26
CA GLN A 77 11.93 14.92 -3.79
C GLN A 77 13.27 14.24 -4.07
N LYS A 78 13.66 13.25 -3.28
CA LYS A 78 14.99 12.64 -3.38
C LYS A 78 15.17 11.81 -4.65
N LEU A 79 14.09 11.20 -5.15
CA LEU A 79 14.14 10.28 -6.29
C LEU A 79 13.43 10.81 -7.54
N ALA A 80 13.01 12.08 -7.55
CA ALA A 80 12.22 12.64 -8.65
C ALA A 80 12.95 12.56 -10.01
N HIS A 81 14.27 12.76 -10.02
CA HIS A 81 15.09 12.66 -11.23
C HIS A 81 15.16 11.22 -11.79
N LEU A 82 14.98 10.19 -10.95
CA LEU A 82 14.94 8.80 -11.40
C LEU A 82 13.65 8.48 -12.17
N ALA A 83 12.59 9.27 -12.00
CA ALA A 83 11.34 9.08 -12.75
C ALA A 83 11.57 9.17 -14.26
N GLU A 84 12.42 10.11 -14.69
CA GLU A 84 12.77 10.34 -16.10
C GLU A 84 13.53 9.14 -16.69
N LEU A 85 14.43 8.53 -15.91
CA LEU A 85 15.19 7.35 -16.33
C LEU A 85 14.34 6.09 -16.49
N LEU A 86 13.18 6.05 -15.84
CA LEU A 86 12.31 4.87 -15.74
C LEU A 86 11.06 4.97 -16.62
N GLU A 87 10.93 6.01 -17.46
CA GLU A 87 9.71 6.25 -18.24
C GLU A 87 9.42 5.22 -19.33
N GLU A 88 10.46 4.59 -19.89
CA GLU A 88 10.40 3.73 -21.08
C GLU A 88 10.53 2.23 -20.76
N ALA A 89 10.04 1.80 -19.59
CA ALA A 89 10.20 0.40 -19.18
C ALA A 89 9.40 -0.58 -20.07
N PRO A 90 9.87 -1.84 -20.23
CA PRO A 90 9.17 -2.90 -20.96
C PRO A 90 7.77 -3.19 -20.39
N GLU A 91 6.85 -3.70 -21.22
CA GLU A 91 5.42 -3.77 -20.89
C GLU A 91 4.93 -5.04 -20.17
N ASP A 92 5.81 -6.02 -19.91
CA ASP A 92 5.34 -7.40 -19.72
C ASP A 92 5.02 -7.80 -18.27
N SER A 93 5.87 -7.47 -17.28
CA SER A 93 5.67 -7.92 -15.89
C SER A 93 6.43 -7.13 -14.84
N ALA A 94 5.98 -7.20 -13.58
CA ALA A 94 6.64 -6.57 -12.43
C ALA A 94 8.11 -7.00 -12.26
N ARG A 95 8.38 -8.29 -12.49
CA ARG A 95 9.74 -8.85 -12.42
C ARG A 95 10.62 -8.28 -13.53
N MET A 96 10.13 -8.27 -14.77
CA MET A 96 10.90 -7.73 -15.90
C MET A 96 11.15 -6.24 -15.76
N VAL A 97 10.16 -5.47 -15.31
CA VAL A 97 10.30 -4.04 -15.04
C VAL A 97 11.34 -3.79 -13.94
N SER A 98 11.34 -4.58 -12.86
CA SER A 98 12.30 -4.43 -11.77
C SER A 98 13.73 -4.79 -12.21
N GLU A 99 13.91 -5.87 -12.97
CA GLU A 99 15.22 -6.25 -13.51
C GLU A 99 15.74 -5.23 -14.54
N TRP A 100 14.88 -4.76 -15.44
CA TRP A 100 15.23 -3.70 -16.38
C TRP A 100 15.65 -2.41 -15.66
N ALA A 101 14.87 -1.98 -14.67
CA ALA A 101 15.16 -0.78 -13.89
C ALA A 101 16.48 -0.89 -13.15
N LYS A 102 16.77 -2.05 -12.55
CA LYS A 102 18.05 -2.34 -11.91
C LYS A 102 19.21 -2.15 -12.88
N ILE A 103 19.18 -2.81 -14.05
CA ILE A 103 20.23 -2.71 -15.07
C ILE A 103 20.39 -1.26 -15.56
N ARG A 104 19.27 -0.57 -15.79
CA ARG A 104 19.26 0.84 -16.25
C ARG A 104 19.95 1.76 -15.26
N LEU A 105 19.63 1.62 -13.97
CA LEU A 105 20.17 2.44 -12.88
C LEU A 105 21.65 2.11 -12.61
N GLU A 106 22.03 0.84 -12.62
CA GLU A 106 23.44 0.43 -12.48
C GLU A 106 24.32 1.00 -13.62
N ARG A 107 23.79 1.08 -14.85
CA ARG A 107 24.47 1.73 -15.99
C ARG A 107 24.65 3.24 -15.80
N GLU A 108 23.77 3.88 -15.06
CA GLU A 108 23.86 5.30 -14.67
C GLU A 108 24.75 5.51 -13.43
N GLY A 109 25.37 4.45 -12.90
CA GLY A 109 26.31 4.51 -11.78
C GLY A 109 25.65 4.44 -10.40
N TYR A 110 24.36 4.13 -10.32
CA TYR A 110 23.69 3.94 -9.03
C TYR A 110 24.01 2.55 -8.44
N LEU A 111 24.20 2.49 -7.13
CA LEU A 111 24.20 1.22 -6.42
C LEU A 111 22.76 0.80 -6.16
N VAL A 112 22.38 -0.39 -6.61
CA VAL A 112 21.02 -0.89 -6.54
C VAL A 112 21.03 -2.29 -5.91
N ARG A 113 20.07 -2.56 -5.02
CA ARG A 113 19.82 -3.89 -4.48
C ARG A 113 18.34 -4.24 -4.50
N GLN A 114 18.01 -5.52 -4.42
CA GLN A 114 16.63 -5.94 -4.23
C GLN A 114 16.26 -5.84 -2.75
N ALA A 115 14.99 -5.54 -2.51
CA ALA A 115 14.39 -5.55 -1.19
C ALA A 115 13.04 -6.26 -1.23
N VAL A 116 12.65 -6.77 -0.07
CA VAL A 116 11.42 -7.53 0.11
C VAL A 116 10.73 -7.08 1.38
N GLY A 117 9.40 -7.19 1.35
CA GLY A 117 8.60 -7.15 2.55
C GLY A 117 7.13 -7.31 2.27
N VAL A 118 6.30 -6.83 3.18
CA VAL A 118 4.88 -7.16 3.21
C VAL A 118 4.05 -5.89 3.08
N LEU A 119 3.13 -5.86 2.13
CA LEU A 119 2.15 -4.78 2.00
C LEU A 119 1.11 -4.88 3.11
N LEU A 120 0.37 -3.81 3.39
CA LEU A 120 -0.66 -3.85 4.44
C LEU A 120 -1.80 -4.83 4.16
N ASP A 121 -1.99 -5.23 2.91
CA ASP A 121 -2.94 -6.27 2.54
C ASP A 121 -2.42 -7.70 2.83
N GLY A 122 -1.24 -7.81 3.44
CA GLY A 122 -0.62 -9.05 3.85
C GLY A 122 0.20 -9.74 2.77
N ARG A 123 0.25 -9.20 1.55
CA ARG A 123 0.99 -9.84 0.44
C ARG A 123 2.47 -9.52 0.51
N LEU A 124 3.28 -10.54 0.24
CA LEU A 124 4.70 -10.37 -0.03
C LEU A 124 4.89 -9.56 -1.32
N HIS A 125 5.81 -8.60 -1.28
CA HIS A 125 6.11 -7.74 -2.41
C HIS A 125 7.61 -7.46 -2.48
N TYR A 126 8.11 -7.28 -3.69
CA TYR A 126 9.51 -7.05 -4.00
C TYR A 126 9.67 -5.69 -4.67
N TRP A 127 10.73 -4.98 -4.31
CA TRP A 127 11.09 -3.68 -4.89
C TRP A 127 12.61 -3.54 -4.95
N LEU A 128 13.09 -2.41 -5.47
CA LEU A 128 14.51 -2.06 -5.49
C LEU A 128 14.82 -1.08 -4.35
N GLU A 129 16.03 -1.11 -3.83
CA GLU A 129 16.60 0.00 -3.06
C GLU A 129 17.77 0.58 -3.82
N VAL A 130 17.85 1.91 -3.86
CA VAL A 130 18.92 2.67 -4.51
C VAL A 130 19.68 3.42 -3.44
N TRP A 131 21.01 3.31 -3.44
CA TRP A 131 21.85 4.12 -2.57
C TRP A 131 21.86 5.57 -3.07
N HIS A 132 21.32 6.49 -2.26
CA HIS A 132 21.26 7.90 -2.61
C HIS A 132 21.23 8.77 -1.35
N GLU A 133 22.04 9.82 -1.32
CA GLU A 133 22.16 10.74 -0.17
C GLU A 133 22.39 10.01 1.17
N ASP A 134 23.39 9.11 1.19
CA ASP A 134 23.84 8.34 2.36
C ASP A 134 22.76 7.44 2.99
N ALA A 135 21.77 7.03 2.20
CA ALA A 135 20.76 6.06 2.62
C ALA A 135 20.33 5.15 1.47
N TRP A 136 19.94 3.93 1.80
CA TRP A 136 19.17 3.07 0.90
C TRP A 136 17.75 3.61 0.82
N LEU A 137 17.38 4.14 -0.34
CA LEU A 137 16.05 4.65 -0.59
C LEU A 137 15.23 3.62 -1.39
N PRO A 138 14.02 3.31 -0.93
CA PRO A 138 13.12 2.40 -1.64
C PRO A 138 12.69 2.98 -2.97
N LEU A 139 12.67 2.12 -3.99
CA LEU A 139 12.29 2.39 -5.37
C LEU A 139 11.40 1.26 -5.89
N ASP A 140 10.15 1.57 -6.25
CA ASP A 140 9.23 0.60 -6.86
C ASP A 140 8.84 1.05 -8.28
N PRO A 141 9.63 0.64 -9.30
CA PRO A 141 9.37 1.01 -10.70
C PRO A 141 8.03 0.46 -11.20
N TRP A 142 7.63 -0.74 -10.75
CA TRP A 142 6.38 -1.35 -11.17
C TRP A 142 5.17 -0.59 -10.64
N ALA A 143 5.17 -0.23 -9.35
CA ALA A 143 4.11 0.58 -8.76
C ALA A 143 4.03 1.96 -9.43
N PHE A 144 5.18 2.61 -9.65
CA PHE A 144 5.27 3.89 -10.37
C PHE A 144 4.62 3.82 -11.76
N LEU A 145 5.01 2.84 -12.58
CA LEU A 145 4.51 2.70 -13.95
C LEU A 145 3.04 2.29 -13.99
N THR A 146 2.60 1.41 -13.09
CA THR A 146 1.20 1.02 -12.96
C THR A 146 0.33 2.23 -12.64
N LEU A 147 0.76 3.10 -11.73
CA LEU A 147 0.02 4.32 -11.35
C LEU A 147 0.11 5.44 -12.39
N LYS A 148 1.19 5.49 -13.17
CA LYS A 148 1.29 6.36 -14.35
C LYS A 148 0.25 5.94 -15.41
N ARG A 149 0.07 4.64 -15.61
CA ARG A 149 -0.86 4.04 -16.59
C ARG A 149 -2.33 4.08 -16.14
N ASP A 150 -2.61 3.82 -14.86
CA ASP A 150 -3.95 3.98 -14.26
C ASP A 150 -3.97 5.07 -13.17
N PRO A 151 -4.18 6.34 -13.56
CA PRO A 151 -4.35 7.45 -12.63
C PRO A 151 -5.57 7.33 -11.71
N GLY A 152 -6.52 6.42 -12.00
CA GLY A 152 -7.66 6.16 -11.11
C GLY A 152 -7.22 5.54 -9.79
N ALA A 153 -6.21 4.68 -9.84
CA ALA A 153 -5.62 4.06 -8.65
C ALA A 153 -5.00 5.10 -7.71
N LEU A 154 -4.54 6.26 -8.21
CA LEU A 154 -4.02 7.35 -7.36
C LEU A 154 -5.08 7.88 -6.39
N ILE A 155 -6.36 7.92 -6.78
CA ILE A 155 -7.45 8.40 -5.91
C ILE A 155 -7.72 7.41 -4.79
N ALA A 156 -7.80 6.11 -5.12
CA ALA A 156 -7.99 5.06 -4.13
C ALA A 156 -6.86 5.03 -3.08
N LEU A 157 -5.66 5.43 -3.51
CA LEU A 157 -4.48 5.47 -2.67
C LEU A 157 -4.31 6.81 -1.93
N GLY A 158 -5.05 7.86 -2.31
CA GLY A 158 -4.92 9.18 -1.68
C GLY A 158 -3.68 9.96 -2.14
N VAL A 159 -3.29 9.81 -3.42
CA VAL A 159 -1.99 10.22 -3.97
C VAL A 159 -2.17 11.14 -5.17
N THR A 160 -1.20 12.03 -5.38
CA THR A 160 -1.34 13.14 -6.36
C THR A 160 -0.37 13.05 -7.53
N ASP A 161 0.60 12.15 -7.43
CA ASP A 161 1.68 11.98 -8.39
C ASP A 161 2.21 10.54 -8.31
N PRO A 162 2.22 9.78 -9.42
CA PRO A 162 2.81 8.44 -9.46
C PRO A 162 4.25 8.41 -8.94
N ALA A 163 5.03 9.47 -9.16
CA ALA A 163 6.41 9.55 -8.69
C ALA A 163 6.55 9.49 -7.16
N ILE A 164 5.45 9.67 -6.40
CA ILE A 164 5.48 9.42 -4.94
C ILE A 164 5.73 7.94 -4.65
N TYR A 165 5.26 7.03 -5.50
CA TYR A 165 5.50 5.59 -5.38
C TYR A 165 6.89 5.15 -5.81
N LEU A 166 7.67 6.05 -6.44
CA LEU A 166 9.10 5.82 -6.59
C LEU A 166 9.82 5.85 -5.24
N GLY A 167 9.26 6.40 -4.17
CA GLY A 167 9.75 6.20 -2.79
C GLY A 167 9.23 4.90 -2.13
N GLY A 168 8.72 3.98 -2.96
CA GLY A 168 7.94 2.80 -2.58
C GLY A 168 6.48 3.13 -2.22
N HIS A 169 5.75 2.11 -1.75
CA HIS A 169 4.35 2.09 -1.28
C HIS A 169 3.90 3.10 -0.20
N GLU A 170 4.41 4.33 -0.13
CA GLU A 170 3.88 5.41 0.73
C GLU A 170 3.78 5.12 2.24
N GLY A 171 4.66 4.28 2.77
CA GLY A 171 4.51 3.82 4.15
C GLY A 171 3.32 2.88 4.34
N ARG A 172 2.94 2.13 3.30
CA ARG A 172 1.97 1.02 3.33
C ARG A 172 2.65 -0.34 3.16
N ARG A 173 3.80 -0.50 3.80
CA ARG A 173 4.56 -1.75 3.80
C ARG A 173 5.40 -1.90 5.07
N ILE A 174 5.68 -3.14 5.43
CA ILE A 174 6.74 -3.52 6.37
C ILE A 174 7.94 -3.99 5.54
N HIS A 175 9.06 -3.26 5.61
CA HIS A 175 10.33 -3.64 5.01
C HIS A 175 11.01 -4.73 5.85
N LEU A 176 11.35 -5.87 5.21
CA LEU A 176 11.99 -7.01 5.88
C LEU A 176 13.49 -7.07 5.66
N GLY A 177 13.99 -6.54 4.53
CA GLY A 177 15.41 -6.53 4.21
C GLY A 177 15.66 -6.98 2.78
N GLN A 178 16.86 -7.48 2.53
CA GLN A 178 17.16 -8.22 1.31
C GLN A 178 16.52 -9.62 1.34
N PRO A 179 16.08 -10.14 0.18
CA PRO A 179 15.54 -11.49 0.10
C PRO A 179 16.61 -12.54 0.41
N HIS A 180 16.19 -13.64 1.02
CA HIS A 180 17.06 -14.76 1.36
C HIS A 180 16.52 -16.07 0.76
N GLU A 181 17.41 -16.89 0.19
CA GLU A 181 17.06 -18.14 -0.51
C GLU A 181 16.28 -19.13 0.37
N SER A 182 16.55 -19.13 1.68
CA SER A 182 15.90 -20.04 2.62
C SER A 182 14.39 -19.78 2.77
N TRP A 183 13.86 -18.69 2.21
CA TRP A 183 12.43 -18.35 2.29
C TRP A 183 11.59 -19.01 1.21
N GLU A 184 12.19 -19.55 0.15
CA GLU A 184 11.47 -20.26 -0.91
C GLU A 184 10.71 -21.50 -0.37
N ALA A 185 11.21 -22.06 0.72
CA ALA A 185 10.65 -23.22 1.40
C ALA A 185 9.78 -22.86 2.62
N LEU A 186 9.33 -21.60 2.70
CA LEU A 186 8.49 -21.11 3.79
C LEU A 186 7.13 -20.65 3.27
N GLU A 187 6.09 -21.01 4.01
CA GLU A 187 4.77 -20.38 3.91
C GLU A 187 4.76 -19.16 4.83
N LEU A 188 4.38 -18.00 4.30
CA LEU A 188 4.29 -16.75 5.03
C LEU A 188 2.83 -16.45 5.37
N GLU A 189 2.50 -16.47 6.66
CA GLU A 189 1.24 -15.99 7.18
C GLU A 189 1.41 -14.56 7.71
N THR A 190 0.48 -13.67 7.39
CA THR A 190 0.60 -12.26 7.77
C THR A 190 -0.69 -11.77 8.41
N SER A 191 -0.54 -10.97 9.45
CA SER A 191 -1.63 -10.19 10.05
C SER A 191 -1.16 -8.77 10.28
N MET A 192 -1.96 -7.82 9.82
CA MET A 192 -1.71 -6.39 9.91
C MET A 192 -2.93 -5.72 10.52
N GLU A 193 -2.76 -5.05 11.66
CA GLU A 193 -3.80 -4.25 12.29
C GLU A 193 -3.42 -2.78 12.18
N GLU A 194 -4.14 -2.03 11.34
CA GLU A 194 -4.05 -0.57 11.28
C GLU A 194 -4.59 0.06 12.58
N GLY A 195 -3.99 1.17 13.02
CA GLY A 195 -4.36 1.85 14.27
C GLY A 195 -5.83 2.33 14.32
N THR A 196 -6.30 2.64 15.54
CA THR A 196 -7.71 2.95 15.88
C THR A 196 -8.42 4.03 15.05
N THR A 197 -7.67 4.93 14.41
CA THR A 197 -8.23 5.96 13.53
C THR A 197 -8.82 5.37 12.24
N ASP A 198 -8.27 4.27 11.73
CA ASP A 198 -8.76 3.59 10.53
C ASP A 198 -9.99 2.73 10.81
N LEU A 199 -10.08 2.18 12.03
CA LEU A 199 -11.27 1.53 12.55
C LEU A 199 -12.45 2.52 12.64
N LEU A 200 -12.21 3.74 13.13
CA LEU A 200 -13.25 4.78 13.20
C LEU A 200 -13.76 5.16 11.81
N LEU A 201 -12.87 5.44 10.85
CA LEU A 201 -13.28 5.76 9.48
C LEU A 201 -14.06 4.59 8.85
N SER A 202 -13.61 3.35 9.08
CA SER A 202 -14.29 2.16 8.57
C SER A 202 -15.67 1.96 9.17
N ALA A 203 -15.81 2.13 10.49
CA ALA A 203 -17.09 2.03 11.18
C ALA A 203 -18.08 3.10 10.71
N VAL A 204 -17.64 4.36 10.64
CA VAL A 204 -18.49 5.47 10.19
C VAL A 204 -18.84 5.33 8.69
N ARG A 205 -17.95 4.78 7.86
CA ARG A 205 -18.24 4.41 6.46
C ARG A 205 -19.36 3.36 6.38
N ILE A 206 -19.29 2.31 7.19
CA ILE A 206 -20.33 1.26 7.22
C ILE A 206 -21.67 1.86 7.62
N LEU A 207 -21.70 2.71 8.65
CA LEU A 207 -22.93 3.39 9.08
C LEU A 207 -23.48 4.34 7.99
N ALA A 208 -22.62 5.11 7.35
CA ALA A 208 -22.99 6.04 6.29
C ALA A 208 -23.59 5.32 5.07
N LEU A 209 -22.87 4.33 4.53
CA LEU A 209 -23.31 3.58 3.34
C LEU A 209 -24.45 2.61 3.68
N GLY A 210 -24.48 2.04 4.88
CA GLY A 210 -25.59 1.24 5.38
C GLY A 210 -26.88 2.06 5.49
N SER A 211 -26.80 3.30 5.95
CA SER A 211 -27.95 4.22 5.97
C SER A 211 -28.50 4.48 4.56
N VAL A 212 -27.61 4.68 3.58
CA VAL A 212 -27.99 4.84 2.17
C VAL A 212 -28.66 3.57 1.63
N ALA A 213 -28.07 2.41 1.88
CA ALA A 213 -28.59 1.12 1.41
C ALA A 213 -29.97 0.81 2.02
N LEU A 214 -30.13 1.01 3.32
CA LEU A 214 -31.41 0.82 4.01
C LEU A 214 -32.48 1.76 3.45
N ASN A 215 -32.15 3.04 3.20
CA ASN A 215 -33.11 3.97 2.62
C ASN A 215 -33.52 3.59 1.18
N LEU A 216 -32.57 3.10 0.36
CA LEU A 216 -32.86 2.57 -0.97
C LEU A 216 -33.74 1.31 -0.94
N LEU A 217 -33.64 0.50 0.11
CA LEU A 217 -34.50 -0.66 0.35
C LEU A 217 -35.84 -0.28 1.00
N ASN A 218 -36.20 1.01 1.06
CA ASN A 218 -37.38 1.54 1.75
C ASN A 218 -37.47 1.11 3.23
N THR A 219 -36.32 0.83 3.86
CA THR A 219 -36.25 0.56 5.28
C THR A 219 -36.08 1.89 6.02
N PRO A 220 -36.91 2.19 7.04
CA PRO A 220 -36.89 3.50 7.69
C PRO A 220 -35.57 3.72 8.42
N VAL A 221 -34.75 4.62 7.89
CA VAL A 221 -33.62 5.24 8.59
C VAL A 221 -34.03 6.67 8.93
N PRO A 222 -33.93 7.10 10.20
CA PRO A 222 -34.19 8.49 10.54
C PRO A 222 -33.29 9.40 9.70
N PRO A 223 -33.84 10.35 8.92
CA PRO A 223 -33.05 11.16 7.96
C PRO A 223 -31.88 11.89 8.64
N LEU A 224 -32.09 12.39 9.86
CA LEU A 224 -31.06 13.03 10.66
C LEU A 224 -29.95 12.07 11.10
N ALA A 225 -30.27 10.80 11.38
CA ALA A 225 -29.28 9.80 11.75
C ALA A 225 -28.43 9.39 10.53
N GLY A 226 -29.06 9.18 9.37
CA GLY A 226 -28.37 8.92 8.12
C GLY A 226 -27.46 10.09 7.70
N LEU A 227 -27.98 11.33 7.80
CA LEU A 227 -27.21 12.54 7.52
C LEU A 227 -26.04 12.72 8.49
N ALA A 228 -26.24 12.48 9.78
CA ALA A 228 -25.17 12.58 10.78
C ALA A 228 -24.06 11.55 10.53
N ALA A 229 -24.43 10.29 10.24
CA ALA A 229 -23.48 9.24 9.91
C ALA A 229 -22.68 9.59 8.64
N TYR A 230 -23.37 10.02 7.58
CA TYR A 230 -22.73 10.39 6.31
C TYR A 230 -21.89 11.67 6.44
N GLY A 231 -22.34 12.66 7.19
CA GLY A 231 -21.59 13.88 7.48
C GLY A 231 -20.31 13.61 8.27
N CYS A 232 -20.37 12.75 9.29
CA CYS A 232 -19.17 12.30 10.02
C CYS A 232 -18.20 11.56 9.10
N TYR A 233 -18.71 10.69 8.22
CA TYR A 233 -17.90 9.99 7.24
C TYR A 233 -17.17 10.97 6.31
N LEU A 234 -17.89 11.94 5.74
CA LEU A 234 -17.32 12.94 4.85
C LEU A 234 -16.30 13.84 5.56
N LEU A 235 -16.54 14.21 6.82
CA LEU A 235 -15.59 14.98 7.61
C LEU A 235 -14.28 14.21 7.80
N LEU A 236 -14.35 12.96 8.24
CA LEU A 236 -13.16 12.11 8.42
C LEU A 236 -12.44 11.88 7.07
N LEU A 237 -13.20 11.66 6.00
CA LEU A 237 -12.66 11.50 4.66
C LEU A 237 -11.98 12.78 4.17
N ALA A 238 -12.56 13.95 4.41
CA ALA A 238 -11.99 15.25 4.05
C ALA A 238 -10.71 15.56 4.86
N LEU A 239 -10.69 15.25 6.15
CA LEU A 239 -9.49 15.40 6.98
C LEU A 239 -8.34 14.51 6.49
N ARG A 240 -8.66 13.29 6.02
CA ARG A 240 -7.67 12.33 5.54
C ARG A 240 -7.22 12.58 4.10
N GLN A 241 -8.16 12.86 3.19
CA GLN A 241 -7.94 12.85 1.74
C GLN A 241 -8.19 14.20 1.06
N GLY A 242 -8.71 15.21 1.77
CA GLY A 242 -9.11 16.49 1.16
C GLY A 242 -7.97 17.22 0.45
N ARG A 243 -6.77 17.24 1.05
CA ARG A 243 -5.58 17.82 0.41
C ARG A 243 -5.20 17.09 -0.88
N THR A 244 -5.32 15.77 -0.89
CA THR A 244 -5.09 14.96 -2.08
C THR A 244 -6.15 15.25 -3.13
N LEU A 245 -7.43 15.22 -2.76
CA LEU A 245 -8.53 15.47 -3.67
C LEU A 245 -8.39 16.83 -4.38
N PHE A 246 -8.02 17.88 -3.64
CA PHE A 246 -7.76 19.20 -4.20
C PHE A 246 -6.63 19.19 -5.23
N LYS A 247 -5.52 18.52 -4.94
CA LYS A 247 -4.39 18.39 -5.87
C LYS A 247 -4.72 17.53 -7.10
N VAL A 248 -5.49 16.46 -6.94
CA VAL A 248 -5.98 15.66 -8.07
C VAL A 248 -6.92 16.51 -8.92
N PHE A 249 -7.79 17.31 -8.30
CA PHE A 249 -8.70 18.20 -9.03
C PHE A 249 -7.94 19.20 -9.91
N GLN A 250 -6.83 19.77 -9.41
CA GLN A 250 -5.98 20.67 -10.20
C GLN A 250 -5.34 20.01 -11.42
N ARG A 251 -4.98 18.72 -11.33
CA ARG A 251 -4.23 18.01 -12.39
C ARG A 251 -5.13 17.22 -13.34
N ARG A 252 -6.17 16.59 -12.80
CA ARG A 252 -7.09 15.66 -13.47
C ARG A 252 -8.51 15.86 -12.92
N PRO A 253 -9.20 16.95 -13.30
CA PRO A 253 -10.48 17.33 -12.71
C PRO A 253 -11.54 16.24 -12.87
N THR A 254 -11.62 15.57 -14.03
CA THR A 254 -12.58 14.49 -14.27
C THR A 254 -12.43 13.35 -13.27
N ARG A 255 -11.18 12.98 -12.95
CA ARG A 255 -10.86 11.92 -11.97
C ARG A 255 -11.25 12.34 -10.56
N ALA A 256 -10.99 13.58 -10.15
CA ALA A 256 -11.43 14.09 -8.85
C ALA A 256 -12.96 14.22 -8.74
N LEU A 257 -13.66 14.49 -9.86
CA LEU A 257 -15.11 14.58 -9.90
C LEU A 257 -15.80 13.21 -9.71
N GLU A 258 -15.20 12.11 -10.18
CA GLU A 258 -15.79 10.76 -10.02
C GLU A 258 -16.21 10.44 -8.56
N PRO A 259 -15.31 10.47 -7.55
CA PRO A 259 -15.69 10.20 -6.17
C PRO A 259 -16.63 11.27 -5.59
N LEU A 260 -16.55 12.52 -6.06
CA LEU A 260 -17.45 13.59 -5.63
C LEU A 260 -18.90 13.33 -6.08
N PHE A 261 -19.10 12.93 -7.34
CA PHE A 261 -20.43 12.57 -7.85
C PHE A 261 -20.97 11.31 -7.18
N PHE A 262 -20.11 10.33 -6.84
CA PHE A 262 -20.52 9.19 -6.01
C PHE A 262 -21.08 9.64 -4.65
N HIS A 263 -20.36 10.49 -3.92
CA HIS A 263 -20.80 10.98 -2.61
C HIS A 263 -22.04 11.88 -2.70
N ALA A 264 -22.12 12.73 -3.73
CA ALA A 264 -23.29 13.56 -3.98
C ALA A 264 -24.54 12.72 -4.28
N PHE A 265 -24.41 11.68 -5.10
CA PHE A 265 -25.49 10.75 -5.37
C PHE A 265 -25.91 9.99 -4.11
N ALA A 266 -24.96 9.44 -3.36
CA ALA A 266 -25.24 8.71 -2.12
C ALA A 266 -25.93 9.60 -1.07
N LEU A 267 -25.54 10.87 -0.94
CA LEU A 267 -26.26 11.85 -0.11
C LEU A 267 -27.69 12.10 -0.61
N SER A 268 -27.89 12.22 -1.94
CA SER A 268 -29.23 12.40 -2.51
C SER A 268 -30.16 11.24 -2.13
N CYS A 269 -29.63 10.02 -2.11
CA CYS A 269 -30.38 8.82 -1.73
C CYS A 269 -30.85 8.82 -0.27
N LEU A 270 -30.33 9.67 0.62
CA LEU A 270 -30.84 9.82 2.00
C LEU A 270 -32.10 10.70 2.08
N PHE A 271 -32.37 11.50 1.05
CA PHE A 271 -33.50 12.43 1.01
C PHE A 271 -34.39 12.10 -0.18
N ARG A 272 -33.99 12.58 -1.36
CA ARG A 272 -34.64 12.39 -2.63
C ARG A 272 -33.56 11.97 -3.62
N PRO A 273 -33.58 10.73 -4.11
CA PRO A 273 -32.60 10.27 -5.07
C PRO A 273 -32.58 11.19 -6.30
N GLU A 274 -31.40 11.65 -6.69
CA GLU A 274 -31.16 12.44 -7.89
C GLU A 274 -30.40 11.57 -8.91
N PRO A 275 -31.09 10.85 -9.81
CA PRO A 275 -30.47 9.86 -10.69
C PRO A 275 -29.39 10.44 -11.60
N ILE A 276 -29.50 11.72 -11.95
CA ILE A 276 -28.52 12.44 -12.78
C ILE A 276 -27.13 12.38 -12.14
N LEU A 277 -27.01 12.53 -10.82
CA LEU A 277 -25.72 12.44 -10.12
C LEU A 277 -25.12 11.03 -10.25
N GLY A 278 -25.96 10.00 -10.13
CA GLY A 278 -25.57 8.60 -10.32
C GLY A 278 -25.15 8.29 -11.76
N LEU A 279 -25.87 8.85 -12.74
CA LEU A 279 -25.53 8.71 -14.16
C LEU A 279 -24.22 9.41 -14.52
N ILE A 280 -23.96 10.60 -13.99
CA ILE A 280 -22.68 11.30 -14.18
C ILE A 280 -21.54 10.50 -13.55
N PHE A 281 -21.74 9.97 -12.32
CA PHE A 281 -20.78 9.07 -11.71
C PHE A 281 -20.50 7.85 -12.58
N LEU A 282 -21.54 7.16 -13.09
CA LEU A 282 -21.41 5.99 -13.96
C LEU A 282 -20.68 6.33 -15.26
N ALA A 283 -20.99 7.48 -15.88
CA ALA A 283 -20.32 7.94 -17.09
C ALA A 283 -18.83 8.20 -16.85
N LEU A 284 -18.47 8.87 -15.75
CA LEU A 284 -17.07 9.09 -15.36
C LEU A 284 -16.38 7.76 -15.04
N PHE A 285 -17.02 6.90 -14.25
CA PHE A 285 -16.50 5.61 -13.84
C PHE A 285 -16.18 4.72 -15.04
N THR A 286 -17.09 4.65 -16.02
CA THR A 286 -16.94 3.89 -17.26
C THR A 286 -15.91 4.52 -18.17
N TYR A 287 -15.97 5.83 -18.43
CA TYR A 287 -14.98 6.56 -19.23
C TYR A 287 -13.54 6.36 -18.74
N HIS A 288 -13.36 6.29 -17.43
CA HIS A 288 -12.07 6.11 -16.78
C HIS A 288 -11.54 4.68 -16.79
N ARG A 289 -12.41 3.69 -16.99
CA ARG A 289 -12.07 2.25 -17.00
C ARG A 289 -12.25 1.62 -18.38
N TRP A 290 -12.71 2.39 -19.36
CA TRP A 290 -12.84 1.95 -20.74
C TRP A 290 -11.44 1.62 -21.29
N PRO A 291 -11.22 0.42 -21.85
CA PRO A 291 -9.94 0.07 -22.44
C PRO A 291 -9.65 1.05 -23.58
N ARG A 292 -8.59 1.86 -23.40
CA ARG A 292 -8.04 2.68 -24.48
C ARG A 292 -7.06 1.79 -25.22
N HIS A 293 -7.34 1.50 -26.48
CA HIS A 293 -6.36 0.87 -27.35
C HIS A 293 -5.10 1.76 -27.38
N PRO A 294 -3.90 1.17 -27.22
CA PRO A 294 -2.68 1.91 -27.51
C PRO A 294 -2.71 2.32 -28.98
N ILE A 295 -2.50 3.62 -29.23
CA ILE A 295 -2.22 4.16 -30.56
C ILE A 295 -0.72 4.01 -30.78
#